data_AF-A0A961WG74-F1
#
_entry.id   AF-A0A961WG74-F1
#
_cell.length_a   1.000
_cell.length_b   1.000
_cell.length_c   1.000
_cell.angle_alpha   90.00
_cell.angle_beta   90.00
_cell.angle_gamma   90.00
#
_symmetry.space_group_name_H-M   'P 1'
#
loop_
_entity.id
_entity.type
_entity.pdbx_description
1 polymer ?
#
loop_
_entity_poly.entity_id
_entity_poly.type
_entity_poly.pdbx_seq_one_letter_code
_entity_poly.pdbx_strand_id
1 'polypeptide(L)'
;MHHSRPILLIIAALASVTAWPSNGFAAGGRAPAELILMHLPTSGSRDYDELRQIAGTSTVLHLELTGGELWRIPRTRLTAFTTLASAKGVEIIRVDGPRARLLSPMIRSTQMTDRQKSVMAMSMAESATMGMSMMNAVSAPLAEYELKRSTAAMQSGETGTTVRLQLAPGTTVTARPISIAPTATGYVWSGEVVGSGEPLTFLWSKDGRLTGTVTLGERMFVIRPMGGSMHAVIEQLAAKMPQDHAPAPPAMLEKMGMREDPLVRQGDASMLRAAPKSTARTDSGDMRPETDSDITITVLVAYTAAAARHYDDITRDLVELSIEEANQSFRMSGIDNVRLKLVRSYQSDYVETGTHFDHVWRLADRGDGMIEDVHGARDRVGADVAVLIVDDANGCGLSTRVNADAEEAFAVVHHGCAASMYSLAHEIGHLIGARHDPALDSHEEPFAYGHGYVNGKKWRTMMSYKDACNGCMRLPIWSSPTVIVKHEPAGNELANNARVIREGAARVARFRKDPATAGQASALTSGADR
;
A
#
# COMPACT_ATOMS: atom_id res chain seq x y z
N MET A 1 27.87 -27.41 -28.54
CA MET A 1 28.91 -26.94 -27.62
C MET A 1 28.24 -26.04 -26.59
N HIS A 2 28.24 -26.47 -25.33
CA HIS A 2 27.62 -25.78 -24.20
C HIS A 2 28.33 -24.46 -23.90
N HIS A 3 27.57 -23.37 -23.81
CA HIS A 3 28.01 -22.15 -23.14
C HIS A 3 27.04 -21.80 -22.03
N SER A 4 27.39 -22.27 -20.83
CA SER A 4 26.86 -21.83 -19.56
C SER A 4 27.22 -20.36 -19.35
N ARG A 5 26.22 -19.52 -19.03
CA ARG A 5 26.43 -18.16 -18.52
C ARG A 5 25.83 -18.04 -17.12
N PRO A 6 26.44 -17.24 -16.23
CA PRO A 6 26.34 -17.43 -14.79
C PRO A 6 25.03 -16.87 -14.23
N ILE A 7 24.48 -17.60 -13.26
CA ILE A 7 23.40 -17.17 -12.38
C ILE A 7 23.93 -16.03 -11.53
N LEU A 8 23.48 -14.81 -11.78
CA LEU A 8 23.76 -13.66 -10.93
C LEU A 8 22.81 -13.75 -9.72
N LEU A 9 23.31 -14.26 -8.58
CA LEU A 9 22.63 -14.13 -7.30
C LEU A 9 22.55 -12.64 -6.95
N ILE A 10 21.34 -12.09 -6.92
CA ILE A 10 21.09 -10.73 -6.46
C ILE A 10 21.23 -10.72 -4.93
N ILE A 11 22.26 -10.02 -4.44
CA ILE A 11 22.43 -9.68 -3.03
C ILE A 11 21.46 -8.52 -2.73
N ALA A 12 20.34 -8.83 -2.09
CA ALA A 12 19.51 -7.82 -1.46
C ALA A 12 20.30 -7.17 -0.31
N ALA A 13 20.17 -5.84 -0.16
CA ALA A 13 20.82 -5.08 0.89
C ALA A 13 20.55 -5.70 2.27
N LEU A 14 21.61 -6.19 2.92
CA LEU A 14 21.59 -6.77 4.24
C LEU A 14 21.19 -5.71 5.27
N ALA A 15 19.92 -5.71 5.69
CA ALA A 15 19.66 -5.48 7.11
C ALA A 15 20.37 -6.61 7.85
N SER A 16 21.22 -6.27 8.82
CA SER A 16 21.93 -7.26 9.64
C SER A 16 20.92 -8.04 10.49
N VAL A 17 20.36 -9.10 9.93
CA VAL A 17 19.45 -10.02 10.62
C VAL A 17 20.32 -10.98 11.42
N THR A 18 20.25 -10.85 12.75
CA THR A 18 20.73 -11.90 13.66
C THR A 18 20.10 -13.24 13.26
N ALA A 19 20.93 -14.27 13.03
CA ALA A 19 20.48 -15.59 12.61
C ALA A 19 19.29 -16.08 13.44
N TRP A 20 18.19 -16.43 12.77
CA TRP A 20 17.03 -17.05 13.41
C TRP A 20 17.42 -18.47 13.82
N PRO A 21 17.37 -18.83 15.11
CA PRO A 21 17.80 -20.16 15.53
C PRO A 21 16.77 -21.18 15.05
N SER A 22 17.21 -22.08 14.17
CA SER A 22 16.45 -23.24 13.70
C SER A 22 16.09 -24.16 14.88
N ASN A 23 14.93 -24.82 14.77
CA ASN A 23 14.42 -25.77 15.77
C ASN A 23 15.26 -27.06 15.80
N GLY A 24 16.46 -26.99 16.35
CA GLY A 24 17.34 -28.14 16.54
C GLY A 24 17.45 -28.55 18.01
N PHE A 25 16.42 -29.19 18.57
CA PHE A 25 16.58 -29.97 19.81
C PHE A 25 15.70 -31.22 19.80
N ALA A 26 16.36 -32.38 19.75
CA ALA A 26 15.79 -33.67 20.12
C ALA A 26 16.41 -34.12 21.45
N ALA A 27 15.61 -34.20 22.51
CA ALA A 27 15.68 -35.17 23.63
C ALA A 27 14.70 -34.76 24.74
N GLY A 28 13.51 -35.37 24.77
CA GLY A 28 12.67 -35.58 25.97
C GLY A 28 12.08 -34.38 26.75
N GLY A 29 12.50 -33.14 26.53
CA GLY A 29 12.01 -31.95 27.24
C GLY A 29 11.00 -31.12 26.44
N ARG A 30 10.00 -30.52 27.10
CA ARG A 30 9.12 -29.51 26.48
C ARG A 30 9.96 -28.30 26.06
N ALA A 31 9.70 -27.78 24.85
CA ALA A 31 10.35 -26.58 24.32
C ALA A 31 10.30 -25.38 25.32
N PRO A 32 11.34 -24.53 25.34
CA PRO A 32 11.38 -23.32 26.18
C PRO A 32 10.18 -22.41 25.87
N ALA A 33 9.79 -21.60 26.85
CA ALA A 33 8.77 -20.57 26.66
C ALA A 33 9.38 -19.37 25.94
N GLU A 34 8.70 -18.87 24.90
CA GLU A 34 9.06 -17.61 24.25
C GLU A 34 8.26 -16.47 24.88
N LEU A 35 8.96 -15.47 25.41
CA LEU A 35 8.39 -14.28 26.05
C LEU A 35 8.91 -13.04 25.32
N ILE A 36 8.00 -12.15 24.96
CA ILE A 36 8.34 -10.79 24.57
C ILE A 36 8.30 -9.93 25.84
N LEU A 37 9.38 -9.21 26.09
CA LEU A 37 9.58 -8.39 27.26
C LEU A 37 9.60 -6.92 26.86
N MET A 38 8.71 -6.13 27.46
CA MET A 38 8.61 -4.69 27.27
C MET A 38 9.01 -3.95 28.53
N HIS A 39 9.47 -2.71 28.39
CA HIS A 39 9.93 -1.88 29.51
C HIS A 39 11.06 -2.53 30.31
N LEU A 40 12.00 -3.19 29.62
CA LEU A 40 13.16 -3.79 30.26
C LEU A 40 14.05 -2.72 30.93
N PRO A 41 14.73 -3.06 32.05
CA PRO A 41 15.79 -2.23 32.58
C PRO A 41 16.86 -1.96 31.51
N THR A 42 17.57 -0.83 31.63
CA THR A 42 18.62 -0.47 30.67
C THR A 42 19.63 -1.60 30.48
N SER A 43 19.96 -1.90 29.22
CA SER A 43 20.94 -2.95 28.88
C SER A 43 22.27 -2.69 29.61
N GLY A 44 22.83 -3.74 30.23
CA GLY A 44 24.06 -3.67 31.04
C GLY A 44 23.88 -3.09 32.46
N SER A 45 22.64 -2.78 32.87
CA SER A 45 22.34 -2.49 34.28
C SER A 45 22.33 -3.76 35.12
N ARG A 46 22.57 -3.62 36.43
CA ARG A 46 22.49 -4.73 37.39
C ARG A 46 21.14 -5.45 37.33
N ASP A 47 20.05 -4.71 37.16
CA ASP A 47 18.70 -5.26 37.08
C ASP A 47 18.46 -6.07 35.80
N TYR A 48 19.00 -5.62 34.67
CA TYR A 48 18.98 -6.35 33.41
C TYR A 48 19.82 -7.64 33.50
N ASP A 49 21.01 -7.55 34.10
CA ASP A 49 21.91 -8.69 34.25
C ASP A 49 21.33 -9.77 35.17
N GLU A 50 20.64 -9.39 36.25
CA GLU A 50 19.94 -10.33 37.13
C GLU A 50 18.83 -11.08 36.37
N LEU A 51 18.05 -10.38 35.54
CA LEU A 51 17.06 -11.01 34.68
C LEU A 51 17.71 -12.00 33.71
N ARG A 52 18.81 -11.63 33.05
CA ARG A 52 19.56 -12.52 32.16
C ARG A 52 20.10 -13.75 32.87
N GLN A 53 20.62 -13.59 34.08
CA GLN A 53 21.17 -14.69 34.87
C GLN A 53 20.08 -15.73 35.20
N ILE A 54 18.89 -15.26 35.62
CA ILE A 54 17.75 -16.15 35.88
C ILE A 54 17.25 -16.78 34.59
N ALA A 55 17.09 -16.01 33.51
CA ALA A 55 16.66 -16.51 32.21
C ALA A 55 17.57 -17.64 31.70
N GLY A 56 18.88 -17.50 31.87
CA GLY A 56 19.88 -18.47 31.45
C GLY A 56 20.00 -18.61 29.94
N THR A 57 19.68 -17.56 29.18
CA THR A 57 19.62 -17.60 27.70
C THR A 57 20.48 -16.53 27.05
N SER A 58 20.93 -16.84 25.83
CA SER A 58 21.86 -16.01 25.04
C SER A 58 21.26 -15.40 23.78
N THR A 59 20.06 -15.84 23.36
CA THR A 59 19.42 -15.35 22.13
C THR A 59 18.36 -14.32 22.47
N VAL A 60 18.58 -13.08 22.03
CA VAL A 60 17.64 -11.97 22.12
C VAL A 60 17.32 -11.51 20.69
N LEU A 61 16.08 -11.68 20.24
CA LEU A 61 15.59 -10.98 19.05
C LEU A 61 15.05 -9.62 19.50
N HIS A 62 15.56 -8.54 18.92
CA HIS A 62 15.10 -7.19 19.22
C HIS A 62 13.92 -6.82 18.31
N LEU A 63 12.87 -6.29 18.93
CA LEU A 63 11.69 -5.76 18.26
C LEU A 63 11.90 -4.25 18.06
N GLU A 64 12.63 -3.90 17.01
CA GLU A 64 13.09 -2.52 16.73
C GLU A 64 11.98 -1.46 16.72
N LEU A 65 10.75 -1.79 16.30
CA LEU A 65 9.67 -0.79 16.27
C LEU A 65 9.00 -0.59 17.63
N THR A 66 8.81 -1.66 18.39
CA THR A 66 8.14 -1.61 19.68
C THR A 66 9.10 -1.43 20.86
N GLY A 67 10.40 -1.65 20.64
CA GLY A 67 11.45 -1.57 21.66
C GLY A 67 11.50 -2.78 22.60
N GLY A 68 10.84 -3.88 22.24
CA GLY A 68 10.80 -5.10 23.02
C GLY A 68 11.95 -6.06 22.75
N GLU A 69 12.14 -7.02 23.64
CA GLU A 69 13.09 -8.12 23.46
C GLU A 69 12.38 -9.48 23.56
N LEU A 70 12.59 -10.37 22.60
CA LEU A 70 12.14 -11.75 22.68
C LEU A 70 13.18 -12.61 23.39
N TRP A 71 12.79 -13.19 24.53
CA TRP A 71 13.61 -14.09 25.32
C TRP A 71 13.00 -15.48 25.31
N ARG A 72 13.82 -16.49 25.00
CA ARG A 72 13.50 -17.90 25.27
C ARG A 72 13.84 -18.17 26.72
N ILE A 73 12.96 -18.84 27.47
CA ILE A 73 13.15 -19.15 28.90
C ILE A 73 12.90 -20.65 29.13
N PRO A 74 13.83 -21.41 29.72
CA PRO A 74 13.58 -22.79 30.11
C PRO A 74 12.36 -22.88 31.04
N ARG A 75 11.45 -23.83 30.79
CA ARG A 75 10.21 -23.94 31.58
C ARG A 75 10.45 -24.12 33.08
N THR A 76 11.56 -24.73 33.47
CA THR A 76 11.99 -24.90 34.86
C THR A 76 12.33 -23.58 35.56
N ARG A 77 12.67 -22.54 34.79
CA ARG A 77 13.04 -21.20 35.29
C ARG A 77 11.93 -20.17 35.11
N LEU A 78 10.87 -20.51 34.36
CA LEU A 78 9.84 -19.58 33.94
C LEU A 78 9.17 -18.86 35.12
N THR A 79 8.78 -19.57 36.17
CA THR A 79 8.10 -18.95 37.33
C THR A 79 9.00 -17.96 38.06
N ALA A 80 10.26 -18.35 38.33
CA ALA A 80 11.23 -17.47 38.99
C ALA A 80 11.50 -16.22 38.15
N PHE A 81 11.69 -16.43 36.83
CA PHE A 81 11.90 -15.35 35.88
C PHE A 81 10.72 -14.38 35.84
N THR A 82 9.49 -14.87 35.63
CA THR A 82 8.30 -14.01 35.51
C THR A 82 8.01 -13.24 36.80
N THR A 83 8.33 -13.84 37.96
CA THR A 83 8.18 -13.18 39.26
C THR A 83 9.16 -12.00 39.38
N LEU A 84 10.44 -12.22 39.08
CA LEU A 84 11.44 -11.15 39.13
C LEU A 84 11.16 -10.05 38.10
N ALA A 85 10.86 -10.44 36.85
CA ALA A 85 10.54 -9.52 35.77
C ALA A 85 9.35 -8.62 36.14
N SER A 86 8.26 -9.20 36.65
CA SER A 86 7.10 -8.42 37.09
C SER A 86 7.45 -7.48 38.26
N ALA A 87 8.27 -7.93 39.21
CA ALA A 87 8.71 -7.10 40.34
C ALA A 87 9.59 -5.91 39.90
N LYS A 88 10.27 -6.03 38.75
CA LYS A 88 11.05 -4.96 38.11
C LYS A 88 10.23 -4.12 37.12
N GLY A 89 8.90 -4.31 37.07
CA GLY A 89 8.01 -3.55 36.18
C GLY A 89 8.07 -3.96 34.70
N VAL A 90 8.71 -5.09 34.38
CA VAL A 90 8.77 -5.61 33.01
C VAL A 90 7.39 -6.14 32.62
N GLU A 91 6.87 -5.66 31.50
CA GLU A 91 5.66 -6.22 30.90
C GLU A 91 6.04 -7.49 30.12
N ILE A 92 5.29 -8.57 30.36
CA ILE A 92 5.60 -9.90 29.83
C ILE A 92 4.46 -10.36 28.94
N ILE A 93 4.76 -10.52 27.64
CA ILE A 93 3.82 -11.02 26.64
C ILE A 93 4.27 -12.43 26.26
N ARG A 94 3.39 -13.42 26.43
CA ARG A 94 3.68 -14.81 26.03
C ARG A 94 3.45 -15.00 24.54
N VAL A 95 4.37 -15.70 23.88
CA VAL A 95 4.20 -16.13 22.50
C VAL A 95 3.55 -17.52 22.50
N ASP A 96 2.28 -17.60 22.10
CA ASP A 96 1.52 -18.85 22.04
C ASP A 96 1.80 -19.64 20.74
N GLY A 97 3.08 -19.94 20.46
CA GLY A 97 3.51 -20.79 19.34
C GLY A 97 2.94 -20.40 17.95
N PRO A 98 2.87 -21.32 16.97
CA PRO A 98 2.40 -21.04 15.61
C PRO A 98 0.87 -20.83 15.50
N ARG A 99 0.17 -20.60 16.62
CA ARG A 99 -1.29 -20.43 16.68
C ARG A 99 -1.72 -18.97 16.85
N ALA A 100 -0.78 -18.04 17.03
CA ALA A 100 -1.09 -16.62 17.15
C ALA A 100 -1.80 -16.12 15.89
N ARG A 101 -2.95 -15.48 16.09
CA ARG A 101 -3.71 -14.82 15.02
C ARG A 101 -3.50 -13.33 15.19
N LEU A 102 -3.20 -12.60 14.12
CA LEU A 102 -3.06 -11.14 14.21
C LEU A 102 -4.37 -10.45 14.61
N LEU A 103 -5.50 -11.06 14.24
CA LEU A 103 -6.85 -10.62 14.58
C LEU A 103 -7.64 -11.75 15.23
N SER A 104 -8.41 -11.42 16.26
CA SER A 104 -9.33 -12.33 16.94
C SER A 104 -10.70 -11.69 17.15
N PRO A 105 -11.81 -12.46 17.09
CA PRO A 105 -13.13 -11.93 17.37
C PRO A 105 -13.20 -11.27 18.75
N MET A 106 -13.92 -10.15 18.85
CA MET A 106 -14.20 -9.55 20.15
C MET A 106 -15.08 -10.47 20.99
N ILE A 107 -14.53 -11.02 22.08
CA ILE A 107 -15.24 -11.96 22.97
C ILE A 107 -16.16 -11.22 23.96
N ARG A 108 -15.88 -9.94 24.25
CA ARG A 108 -16.70 -9.09 25.14
C ARG A 108 -17.24 -7.89 24.36
N SER A 109 -18.53 -7.62 24.55
CA SER A 109 -19.12 -6.35 24.11
C SER A 109 -18.39 -5.21 24.81
N THR A 110 -17.58 -4.49 24.05
CA THR A 110 -16.97 -3.23 24.51
C THR A 110 -17.89 -2.12 24.05
N GLN A 111 -18.20 -1.17 24.93
CA GLN A 111 -19.06 -0.05 24.57
C GLN A 111 -18.34 0.79 23.50
N MET A 112 -18.90 0.82 22.29
CA MET A 112 -18.41 1.68 21.22
C MET A 112 -18.71 3.14 21.52
N THR A 113 -17.77 4.01 21.18
CA THR A 113 -18.00 5.47 21.11
C THR A 113 -18.98 5.79 20.00
N ASP A 114 -19.60 6.98 20.04
CA ASP A 114 -20.53 7.38 18.98
C ASP A 114 -19.83 7.55 17.63
N ARG A 115 -18.56 7.95 17.63
CA ARG A 115 -17.72 7.95 16.42
C ARG A 115 -17.57 6.54 15.84
N GLN A 116 -17.24 5.55 16.67
CA GLN A 116 -17.10 4.15 16.23
C GLN A 116 -18.42 3.60 15.66
N LYS A 117 -19.55 3.89 16.31
CA LYS A 117 -20.88 3.50 15.81
C LYS A 117 -21.19 4.16 14.47
N SER A 118 -20.84 5.43 14.31
CA SER A 118 -21.05 6.16 13.05
C SER A 118 -20.21 5.59 11.91
N VAL A 119 -18.92 5.31 12.15
CA VAL A 119 -18.03 4.71 11.14
C VAL A 119 -18.55 3.32 10.75
N MET A 120 -19.00 2.52 11.72
CA MET A 120 -19.65 1.23 11.47
C MET A 120 -20.91 1.39 10.60
N ALA A 121 -21.79 2.33 10.93
CA ALA A 121 -23.03 2.56 10.19
C ALA A 121 -22.76 3.00 8.75
N MET A 122 -21.79 3.90 8.54
CA MET A 122 -21.38 4.34 7.20
C MET A 122 -20.77 3.20 6.39
N SER A 123 -19.86 2.42 6.98
CA SER A 123 -19.25 1.25 6.31
C SER A 123 -20.29 0.23 5.86
N MET A 124 -21.32 -0.02 6.69
CA MET A 124 -22.41 -0.94 6.39
C MET A 124 -23.43 -0.38 5.38
N ALA A 125 -23.44 0.94 5.16
CA ALA A 125 -24.32 1.59 4.19
C ALA A 125 -23.72 1.61 2.78
N GLU A 126 -22.41 1.39 2.63
CA GLU A 126 -21.76 1.25 1.33
C GLU A 126 -22.36 0.07 0.55
N SER A 127 -22.70 0.28 -0.73
CA SER A 127 -23.34 -0.73 -1.58
C SER A 127 -22.52 -2.00 -1.76
N ALA A 128 -21.19 -1.88 -1.71
CA ALA A 128 -20.26 -2.98 -1.85
C ALA A 128 -20.15 -3.83 -0.58
N THR A 129 -20.53 -3.31 0.58
CA THR A 129 -20.38 -4.00 1.88
C THR A 129 -21.43 -5.09 2.04
N MET A 130 -20.96 -6.30 2.34
CA MET A 130 -21.79 -7.49 2.59
C MET A 130 -21.88 -7.82 4.07
N GLY A 131 -20.90 -7.39 4.86
CA GLY A 131 -20.85 -7.66 6.28
C GLY A 131 -19.64 -7.02 6.92
N MET A 132 -19.65 -6.95 8.24
CA MET A 132 -18.54 -6.44 9.01
C MET A 132 -18.37 -7.26 10.27
N SER A 133 -17.13 -7.62 10.57
CA SER A 133 -16.75 -8.31 11.81
C SER A 133 -15.89 -7.42 12.68
N MET A 134 -16.27 -7.28 13.94
CA MET A 134 -15.47 -6.55 14.93
C MET A 134 -14.43 -7.47 15.57
N MET A 135 -13.18 -7.08 15.45
CA MET A 135 -12.00 -7.83 15.87
C MET A 135 -11.16 -7.03 16.87
N ASN A 136 -10.37 -7.75 17.66
CA ASN A 136 -9.23 -7.20 18.39
C ASN A 136 -7.94 -7.63 17.69
N ALA A 137 -7.04 -6.67 17.47
CA ALA A 137 -5.67 -6.99 17.12
C ALA A 137 -4.90 -7.52 18.34
N VAL A 138 -3.90 -8.36 18.09
CA VAL A 138 -2.89 -8.70 19.11
C VAL A 138 -2.11 -7.46 19.53
N SER A 139 -1.39 -7.54 20.65
CA SER A 139 -0.52 -6.46 21.08
C SER A 139 0.53 -6.14 20.01
N ALA A 140 0.90 -4.85 19.92
CA ALA A 140 1.88 -4.38 18.94
C ALA A 140 3.19 -5.19 18.94
N PRO A 141 3.83 -5.51 20.09
CA PRO A 141 5.06 -6.30 20.09
C PRO A 141 4.86 -7.73 19.55
N LEU A 142 3.71 -8.35 19.84
CA LEU A 142 3.41 -9.68 19.33
C LEU A 142 3.15 -9.66 17.82
N ALA A 143 2.47 -8.64 17.30
CA ALA A 143 2.34 -8.44 15.86
C ALA A 143 3.72 -8.28 15.19
N GLU A 144 4.60 -7.42 15.72
CA GLU A 144 5.95 -7.24 15.19
C GLU A 144 6.71 -8.56 15.11
N TYR A 145 6.68 -9.32 16.20
CA TYR A 145 7.32 -10.64 16.29
C TYR A 145 6.78 -11.61 15.22
N GLU A 146 5.46 -11.74 15.10
CA GLU A 146 4.84 -12.67 14.14
C GLU A 146 5.16 -12.29 12.68
N LEU A 147 5.17 -11.00 12.37
CA LEU A 147 5.49 -10.49 11.04
C LEU A 147 6.97 -10.70 10.69
N LYS A 148 7.88 -10.35 11.60
CA LYS A 148 9.33 -10.58 11.42
C LYS A 148 9.65 -12.07 11.31
N ARG A 149 9.03 -12.92 12.15
CA ARG A 149 9.19 -14.38 12.09
C ARG A 149 8.74 -14.96 10.77
N SER A 150 7.55 -14.56 10.32
CA SER A 150 7.02 -15.07 9.05
C SER A 150 8.02 -14.83 7.92
N THR A 151 8.57 -13.62 7.85
CA THR A 151 9.42 -13.21 6.73
C THR A 151 10.85 -13.74 6.84
N ALA A 152 11.40 -13.90 8.04
CA ALA A 152 12.75 -14.43 8.21
C ALA A 152 12.88 -15.91 7.76
N ALA A 153 11.85 -16.73 7.96
CA ALA A 153 11.89 -18.12 7.52
C ALA A 153 11.74 -18.27 5.98
N MET A 154 11.24 -17.24 5.29
CA MET A 154 11.26 -17.16 3.83
C MET A 154 12.69 -17.13 3.28
N GLN A 155 13.59 -16.40 3.96
CA GLN A 155 15.00 -16.24 3.54
C GLN A 155 15.86 -17.47 3.87
N SER A 156 15.46 -18.29 4.84
CA SER A 156 16.17 -19.53 5.22
C SER A 156 15.67 -20.78 4.51
N GLY A 157 14.63 -20.68 3.66
CA GLY A 157 14.02 -21.84 2.99
C GLY A 157 13.19 -22.73 3.92
N GLU A 158 12.92 -22.29 5.15
CA GLU A 158 12.04 -23.00 6.07
C GLU A 158 10.58 -22.80 5.64
N THR A 159 10.04 -23.81 4.95
CA THR A 159 8.61 -23.90 4.61
C THR A 159 7.79 -24.07 5.89
N GLY A 160 7.33 -22.99 6.52
CA GLY A 160 6.50 -23.15 7.72
C GLY A 160 5.94 -21.93 8.43
N THR A 161 6.47 -20.72 8.25
CA THR A 161 6.02 -19.57 9.04
C THR A 161 4.96 -18.76 8.31
N THR A 162 3.72 -19.19 8.47
CA THR A 162 2.54 -18.48 7.96
C THR A 162 1.99 -17.51 8.99
N VAL A 163 1.32 -16.47 8.51
CA VAL A 163 0.50 -15.57 9.34
C VAL A 163 -0.95 -16.03 9.28
N ARG A 164 -1.65 -16.03 10.42
CA ARG A 164 -3.08 -16.36 10.48
C ARG A 164 -3.91 -15.12 10.77
N LEU A 165 -4.91 -14.87 9.95
CA LEU A 165 -5.86 -13.77 10.10
C LEU A 165 -7.27 -14.35 10.23
N GLN A 166 -7.97 -14.05 11.32
CA GLN A 166 -9.41 -14.26 11.38
C GLN A 166 -10.09 -13.07 10.69
N LEU A 167 -10.85 -13.32 9.63
CA LEU A 167 -11.54 -12.26 8.88
C LEU A 167 -13.01 -12.13 9.28
N ALA A 168 -13.65 -13.26 9.60
CA ALA A 168 -15.04 -13.31 10.06
C ALA A 168 -15.24 -14.58 10.91
N PRO A 169 -16.34 -14.74 11.67
CA PRO A 169 -16.68 -16.03 12.29
C PRO A 169 -16.63 -17.18 11.27
N GLY A 170 -15.80 -18.19 11.53
CA GLY A 170 -15.60 -19.32 10.60
C GLY A 170 -14.62 -19.07 9.44
N THR A 171 -14.23 -17.82 9.17
CA THR A 171 -13.32 -17.47 8.07
C THR A 171 -11.92 -17.12 8.60
N THR A 172 -10.98 -18.06 8.48
CA THR A 172 -9.57 -17.86 8.80
C THR A 172 -8.71 -18.01 7.55
N VAL A 173 -7.88 -17.01 7.27
CA VAL A 173 -6.86 -17.08 6.24
C VAL A 173 -5.52 -17.45 6.86
N THR A 174 -4.80 -18.31 6.15
CA THR A 174 -3.38 -18.59 6.41
C THR A 174 -2.60 -18.02 5.23
N ALA A 175 -1.68 -17.11 5.50
CA ALA A 175 -0.94 -16.37 4.51
C ALA A 175 0.55 -16.71 4.56
N ARG A 176 1.14 -16.93 3.39
CA ARG A 176 2.59 -17.08 3.21
C ARG A 176 3.18 -15.69 2.90
N PRO A 177 4.25 -15.28 3.59
CA PRO A 177 4.90 -14.00 3.33
C PRO A 177 5.55 -14.00 1.95
N ILE A 178 5.49 -12.83 1.31
CA ILE A 178 6.21 -12.49 0.08
C ILE A 178 7.26 -11.41 0.39
N SER A 179 6.91 -10.40 1.18
CA SER A 179 7.84 -9.33 1.54
C SER A 179 7.43 -8.63 2.84
N ILE A 180 8.42 -8.03 3.49
CA ILE A 180 8.24 -7.05 4.55
C ILE A 180 9.14 -5.86 4.26
N ALA A 181 8.60 -4.65 4.34
CA ALA A 181 9.33 -3.41 4.12
C ALA A 181 9.06 -2.44 5.28
N PRO A 182 10.09 -1.83 5.89
CA PRO A 182 9.88 -0.80 6.90
C PRO A 182 9.29 0.47 6.28
N THR A 183 8.45 1.16 7.03
CA THR A 183 7.96 2.51 6.71
C THR A 183 8.34 3.48 7.83
N ALA A 184 8.01 4.76 7.67
CA ALA A 184 8.21 5.75 8.73
C ALA A 184 7.40 5.44 10.00
N THR A 185 6.28 4.73 9.87
CA THR A 185 5.27 4.52 10.91
C THR A 185 5.13 3.06 11.35
N GLY A 186 5.77 2.13 10.63
CA GLY A 186 5.44 0.71 10.73
C GLY A 186 6.19 -0.22 9.77
N TYR A 187 5.54 -1.31 9.39
CA TYR A 187 5.93 -2.19 8.31
C TYR A 187 4.78 -2.36 7.33
N VAL A 188 5.12 -2.47 6.06
CA VAL A 188 4.26 -3.04 5.02
C VAL A 188 4.61 -4.51 4.94
N TRP A 189 3.61 -5.36 5.07
CA TRP A 189 3.76 -6.80 4.87
C TRP A 189 2.86 -7.21 3.73
N SER A 190 3.42 -7.96 2.78
CA SER A 190 2.69 -8.53 1.65
C SER A 190 2.83 -10.04 1.67
N GLY A 191 1.76 -10.73 1.30
CA GLY A 191 1.76 -12.17 1.20
C GLY A 191 0.73 -12.70 0.24
N GLU A 192 0.64 -14.02 0.19
CA GLU A 192 -0.38 -14.74 -0.56
C GLU A 192 -1.10 -15.74 0.32
N VAL A 193 -2.40 -15.90 0.07
CA VAL A 193 -3.23 -16.89 0.74
C VAL A 193 -2.75 -18.29 0.35
N VAL A 194 -2.44 -19.11 1.37
CA VAL A 194 -2.02 -20.50 1.15
C VAL A 194 -3.17 -21.26 0.49
N GLY A 195 -2.87 -21.92 -0.63
CA GLY A 195 -3.84 -22.69 -1.42
C GLY A 195 -4.34 -21.94 -2.65
N SER A 196 -4.87 -20.72 -2.50
CA SER A 196 -5.38 -19.95 -3.64
C SER A 196 -4.31 -19.12 -4.35
N GLY A 197 -3.29 -18.67 -3.62
CA GLY A 197 -2.27 -17.74 -4.10
C GLY A 197 -2.79 -16.31 -4.28
N GLU A 198 -3.91 -15.98 -3.65
CA GLU A 198 -4.51 -14.65 -3.74
C GLU A 198 -3.76 -13.65 -2.87
N PRO A 199 -3.59 -12.39 -3.32
CA PRO A 199 -2.77 -11.43 -2.62
C PRO A 199 -3.43 -10.95 -1.32
N LEU A 200 -2.58 -10.59 -0.37
CA LEU A 200 -2.93 -9.73 0.74
C LEU A 200 -1.79 -8.76 1.06
N THR A 201 -2.17 -7.54 1.44
CA THR A 201 -1.25 -6.50 1.87
C THR A 201 -1.79 -5.85 3.13
N PHE A 202 -0.94 -5.60 4.10
CA PHE A 202 -1.32 -4.79 5.26
C PHE A 202 -0.17 -3.92 5.74
N LEU A 203 -0.54 -2.72 6.19
CA LEU A 203 0.30 -1.83 6.97
C LEU A 203 0.06 -2.13 8.45
N TRP A 204 1.14 -2.40 9.17
CA TRP A 204 1.13 -2.52 10.61
C TRP A 204 1.96 -1.41 11.24
N SER A 205 1.39 -0.65 12.17
CA SER A 205 2.06 0.47 12.85
C SER A 205 2.52 0.11 14.26
N LYS A 206 3.54 0.82 14.76
CA LYS A 206 4.14 0.60 16.10
C LYS A 206 3.17 0.73 17.28
N ASP A 207 2.07 1.45 17.09
CA ASP A 207 0.99 1.65 18.06
C ASP A 207 -0.08 0.54 18.01
N GLY A 208 0.12 -0.49 17.17
CA GLY A 208 -0.76 -1.64 17.06
C GLY A 208 -1.89 -1.47 16.04
N ARG A 209 -1.92 -0.36 15.28
CA ARG A 209 -2.86 -0.22 14.15
C ARG A 209 -2.50 -1.21 13.05
N LEU A 210 -3.51 -1.92 12.57
CA LEU A 210 -3.42 -2.80 11.41
C LEU A 210 -4.45 -2.35 10.38
N THR A 211 -4.00 -1.96 9.19
CA THR A 211 -4.88 -1.74 8.05
C THR A 211 -4.43 -2.57 6.87
N GLY A 212 -5.35 -3.06 6.05
CA GLY A 212 -4.98 -3.86 4.89
C GLY A 212 -6.13 -4.45 4.13
N THR A 213 -5.78 -5.16 3.07
CA THR A 213 -6.68 -5.78 2.11
C THR A 213 -6.35 -7.27 1.99
N VAL A 214 -7.39 -8.11 1.94
CA VAL A 214 -7.26 -9.55 1.66
C VAL A 214 -8.27 -9.92 0.60
N THR A 215 -7.81 -10.49 -0.51
CA THR A 215 -8.69 -10.99 -1.57
C THR A 215 -8.95 -12.49 -1.41
N LEU A 216 -10.22 -12.90 -1.51
CA LEU A 216 -10.66 -14.29 -1.48
C LEU A 216 -11.79 -14.51 -2.50
N GLY A 217 -11.45 -15.02 -3.67
CA GLY A 217 -12.33 -15.13 -4.82
C GLY A 217 -12.87 -13.75 -5.22
N GLU A 218 -14.20 -13.61 -5.22
CA GLU A 218 -14.89 -12.35 -5.53
C GLU A 218 -15.05 -11.42 -4.31
N ARG A 219 -14.62 -11.87 -3.13
CA ARG A 219 -14.73 -11.13 -1.87
C ARG A 219 -13.42 -10.43 -1.57
N MET A 220 -13.54 -9.22 -1.04
CA MET A 220 -12.43 -8.44 -0.50
C MET A 220 -12.70 -8.17 0.96
N PHE A 221 -11.70 -8.35 1.80
CA PHE A 221 -11.78 -8.02 3.22
C PHE A 221 -10.86 -6.84 3.49
N VAL A 222 -11.45 -5.73 3.93
CA VAL A 222 -10.72 -4.52 4.31
C VAL A 222 -10.62 -4.47 5.83
N ILE A 223 -9.39 -4.48 6.34
CA ILE A 223 -9.09 -4.36 7.77
C ILE A 223 -8.88 -2.86 8.06
N ARG A 224 -9.66 -2.31 8.98
CA ARG A 224 -9.58 -0.90 9.38
C ARG A 224 -9.48 -0.77 10.90
N PRO A 225 -8.55 0.05 11.43
CA PRO A 225 -8.57 0.45 12.83
C PRO A 225 -9.86 1.20 13.18
N MET A 226 -10.39 0.95 14.37
CA MET A 226 -11.57 1.62 14.92
C MET A 226 -11.23 2.37 16.22
N GLY A 227 -9.94 2.55 16.51
CA GLY A 227 -9.42 3.14 17.76
C GLY A 227 -9.10 2.09 18.83
N GLY A 228 -8.00 2.31 19.57
CA GLY A 228 -7.46 1.34 20.52
C GLY A 228 -7.06 0.03 19.83
N SER A 229 -7.37 -1.12 20.44
CA SER A 229 -7.14 -2.45 19.84
C SER A 229 -8.24 -2.89 18.87
N MET A 230 -9.33 -2.13 18.75
CA MET A 230 -10.52 -2.49 17.99
C MET A 230 -10.28 -2.28 16.50
N HIS A 231 -10.62 -3.30 15.71
CA HIS A 231 -10.54 -3.28 14.26
C HIS A 231 -11.84 -3.76 13.65
N ALA A 232 -12.26 -3.15 12.55
CA ALA A 232 -13.31 -3.66 11.68
C ALA A 232 -12.67 -4.48 10.56
N VAL A 233 -13.22 -5.65 10.28
CA VAL A 233 -12.97 -6.38 9.03
C VAL A 233 -14.23 -6.30 8.20
N ILE A 234 -14.18 -5.50 7.15
CA ILE A 234 -15.31 -5.20 6.27
C ILE A 234 -15.23 -6.14 5.07
N GLU A 235 -16.25 -6.97 4.89
CA GLU A 235 -16.39 -7.84 3.72
C GLU A 235 -17.10 -7.07 2.61
N GLN A 236 -16.45 -6.95 1.45
CA GLN A 236 -16.95 -6.29 0.26
C GLN A 236 -17.01 -7.26 -0.93
N LEU A 237 -17.92 -7.02 -1.87
CA LEU A 237 -17.94 -7.71 -3.16
C LEU A 237 -17.33 -6.84 -4.25
N ALA A 238 -16.30 -7.35 -4.92
CA ALA A 238 -15.64 -6.65 -6.03
C ALA A 238 -16.60 -6.29 -7.17
N ALA A 239 -17.61 -7.14 -7.41
CA ALA A 239 -18.64 -6.88 -8.43
C ALA A 239 -19.50 -5.65 -8.13
N LYS A 240 -19.69 -5.31 -6.84
CA LYS A 240 -20.50 -4.18 -6.37
C LYS A 240 -19.70 -2.91 -6.11
N MET A 241 -18.37 -2.96 -6.23
CA MET A 241 -17.56 -1.75 -6.21
C MET A 241 -17.94 -0.83 -7.38
N PRO A 242 -17.76 0.49 -7.24
CA PRO A 242 -17.88 1.42 -8.36
C PRO A 242 -17.09 0.93 -9.58
N GLN A 243 -17.52 1.35 -10.76
CA GLN A 243 -16.71 1.18 -11.97
C GLN A 243 -15.39 1.95 -11.84
N ASP A 244 -14.36 1.50 -12.57
CA ASP A 244 -13.00 2.03 -12.43
C ASP A 244 -12.95 3.56 -12.70
N HIS A 245 -13.60 4.04 -13.76
CA HIS A 245 -13.77 5.48 -14.00
C HIS A 245 -15.22 5.92 -13.95
N ALA A 246 -15.43 7.11 -13.39
CA ALA A 246 -16.74 7.76 -13.41
C ALA A 246 -17.11 8.12 -14.86
N PRO A 247 -18.41 8.03 -15.21
CA PRO A 247 -18.85 8.40 -16.54
C PRO A 247 -18.87 9.92 -16.70
N ALA A 248 -18.68 10.39 -17.92
CA ALA A 248 -18.91 11.78 -18.26
C ALA A 248 -20.40 12.15 -18.04
N PRO A 249 -20.70 13.40 -17.67
CA PRO A 249 -22.08 13.87 -17.61
C PRO A 249 -22.80 13.64 -18.96
N PRO A 250 -24.01 13.04 -18.99
CA PRO A 250 -24.70 12.75 -20.26
C PRO A 250 -24.89 13.97 -21.17
N ALA A 251 -25.18 15.12 -20.57
CA ALA A 251 -25.31 16.38 -21.31
C ALA A 251 -24.00 16.83 -22.00
N MET A 252 -22.84 16.47 -21.43
CA MET A 252 -21.54 16.75 -22.03
C MET A 252 -21.30 15.85 -23.24
N LEU A 253 -21.58 14.55 -23.13
CA LEU A 253 -21.47 13.60 -24.25
C LEU A 253 -22.38 14.00 -25.42
N GLU A 254 -23.63 14.37 -25.12
CA GLU A 254 -24.59 14.85 -26.12
C GLU A 254 -24.08 16.11 -26.83
N LYS A 255 -23.61 17.11 -26.06
CA LYS A 255 -23.06 18.36 -26.60
C LYS A 255 -21.85 18.12 -27.51
N MET A 256 -21.02 17.14 -27.19
CA MET A 256 -19.82 16.79 -27.97
C MET A 256 -20.10 15.78 -29.10
N GLY A 257 -21.33 15.29 -29.24
CA GLY A 257 -21.72 14.32 -30.26
C GLY A 257 -21.02 12.95 -30.10
N MET A 258 -20.62 12.59 -28.87
CA MET A 258 -19.89 11.37 -28.58
C MET A 258 -20.86 10.21 -28.33
N ARG A 259 -20.63 9.08 -29.02
CA ARG A 259 -21.42 7.84 -28.83
C ARG A 259 -20.90 6.95 -27.72
N GLU A 260 -19.60 7.01 -27.48
CA GLU A 260 -18.91 6.28 -26.43
C GLU A 260 -18.33 7.27 -25.44
N ASP A 261 -18.27 6.88 -24.17
CA ASP A 261 -17.74 7.72 -23.11
C ASP A 261 -16.21 7.59 -23.04
N PRO A 262 -15.44 8.62 -23.43
CA PRO A 262 -13.98 8.53 -23.41
C PRO A 262 -13.41 8.49 -22.00
N LEU A 263 -14.11 8.98 -20.97
CA LEU A 263 -13.61 8.90 -19.59
C LEU A 263 -13.61 7.45 -19.12
N VAL A 264 -14.70 6.72 -19.37
CA VAL A 264 -14.81 5.31 -18.99
C VAL A 264 -13.80 4.47 -19.78
N ARG A 265 -13.61 4.76 -21.07
CA ARG A 265 -12.73 3.98 -21.94
C ARG A 265 -11.24 4.26 -21.73
N GLN A 266 -10.84 5.52 -21.58
CA GLN A 266 -9.44 5.93 -21.65
C GLN A 266 -8.87 6.45 -20.34
N GLY A 267 -9.71 6.85 -19.37
CA GLY A 267 -9.23 7.44 -18.11
C GLY A 267 -8.59 8.82 -18.24
N ASP A 268 -8.79 9.46 -19.40
CA ASP A 268 -8.16 10.72 -19.77
C ASP A 268 -9.20 11.85 -19.78
N ALA A 269 -9.24 12.65 -18.70
CA ALA A 269 -10.17 13.76 -18.61
C ALA A 269 -9.90 14.88 -19.63
N SER A 270 -8.69 14.98 -20.17
CA SER A 270 -8.33 16.04 -21.12
C SER A 270 -9.01 15.87 -22.47
N MET A 271 -9.47 14.66 -22.80
CA MET A 271 -10.24 14.36 -24.01
C MET A 271 -11.56 15.13 -24.12
N LEU A 272 -12.10 15.60 -22.99
CA LEU A 272 -13.31 16.41 -22.93
C LEU A 272 -13.04 17.92 -22.80
N ARG A 273 -11.76 18.34 -22.78
CA ARG A 273 -11.37 19.75 -22.84
C ARG A 273 -10.96 20.13 -24.25
N ALA A 274 -11.12 21.42 -24.58
CA ALA A 274 -10.49 21.97 -25.76
C ALA A 274 -8.96 21.92 -25.54
N ALA A 275 -8.23 21.43 -26.54
CA ALA A 275 -6.77 21.41 -26.49
C ALA A 275 -6.24 22.81 -26.15
N PRO A 276 -5.34 22.97 -25.15
CA PRO A 276 -4.75 24.25 -24.87
C PRO A 276 -4.04 24.78 -26.12
N LYS A 277 -4.16 26.09 -26.40
CA LYS A 277 -3.36 26.75 -27.43
C LYS A 277 -1.89 26.63 -27.00
N SER A 278 -1.18 25.69 -27.62
CA SER A 278 0.23 25.38 -27.38
C SER A 278 1.05 26.65 -27.12
N THR A 279 1.54 26.80 -25.88
CA THR A 279 2.60 27.77 -25.53
C THR A 279 3.64 27.19 -24.57
N ALA A 280 3.70 25.86 -24.41
CA ALA A 280 4.76 25.21 -23.63
C ALA A 280 5.80 24.60 -24.57
N ARG A 281 7.04 25.07 -24.43
CA ARG A 281 8.22 24.52 -25.09
C ARG A 281 8.35 23.03 -24.73
N THR A 282 8.46 22.19 -25.74
CA THR A 282 9.13 20.91 -25.62
C THR A 282 10.59 21.19 -25.26
N ASP A 283 10.91 21.27 -23.97
CA ASP A 283 12.27 20.94 -23.55
C ASP A 283 12.42 19.44 -23.75
N SER A 284 12.75 19.08 -24.99
CA SER A 284 13.40 17.83 -25.34
C SER A 284 14.81 17.85 -24.76
N GLY A 285 14.92 17.95 -23.43
CA GLY A 285 16.15 17.68 -22.72
C GLY A 285 16.45 16.20 -22.92
N ASP A 286 17.61 15.91 -23.49
CA ASP A 286 18.14 14.59 -23.84
C ASP A 286 17.67 13.50 -22.86
N MET A 287 16.65 12.76 -23.27
CA MET A 287 15.94 11.78 -22.44
C MET A 287 16.71 10.47 -22.49
N ARG A 288 17.91 10.46 -21.90
CA ARG A 288 18.58 9.19 -21.62
C ARG A 288 17.80 8.48 -20.51
N PRO A 289 17.40 7.22 -20.70
CA PRO A 289 16.83 6.44 -19.62
C PRO A 289 17.87 6.32 -18.51
N GLU A 290 17.66 6.99 -17.37
CA GLU A 290 18.35 6.64 -16.13
C GLU A 290 17.64 5.42 -15.54
N THR A 291 17.81 4.27 -16.18
CA THR A 291 17.16 3.01 -15.76
C THR A 291 17.82 2.38 -14.54
N ASP A 292 18.96 2.92 -14.10
CA ASP A 292 19.81 2.32 -13.06
C ASP A 292 19.87 3.13 -11.76
N SER A 293 19.22 4.31 -11.70
CA SER A 293 19.11 5.09 -10.46
C SER A 293 17.78 4.86 -9.76
N ASP A 294 17.78 4.92 -8.42
CA ASP A 294 16.56 4.96 -7.61
C ASP A 294 15.77 6.25 -7.89
N ILE A 295 14.60 6.09 -8.51
CA ILE A 295 13.65 7.17 -8.83
C ILE A 295 12.58 7.22 -7.75
N THR A 296 12.38 8.40 -7.17
CA THR A 296 11.29 8.66 -6.22
C THR A 296 10.33 9.69 -6.82
N ILE A 297 9.08 9.28 -7.07
CA ILE A 297 8.00 10.20 -7.42
C ILE A 297 7.37 10.67 -6.10
N THR A 298 7.41 11.96 -5.84
CA THR A 298 6.85 12.54 -4.62
C THR A 298 5.35 12.83 -4.80
N VAL A 299 4.55 12.42 -3.82
CA VAL A 299 3.08 12.49 -3.89
C VAL A 299 2.54 13.31 -2.73
N LEU A 300 1.69 14.28 -3.05
CA LEU A 300 0.84 14.97 -2.10
C LEU A 300 -0.58 14.43 -2.23
N VAL A 301 -1.22 14.13 -1.10
CA VAL A 301 -2.59 13.66 -1.07
C VAL A 301 -3.45 14.64 -0.27
N ALA A 302 -4.38 15.30 -0.93
CA ALA A 302 -5.46 16.02 -0.28
C ALA A 302 -6.65 15.07 -0.09
N TYR A 303 -7.45 15.29 0.95
CA TYR A 303 -8.70 14.55 1.14
C TYR A 303 -9.79 15.47 1.67
N THR A 304 -11.04 15.16 1.36
CA THR A 304 -12.18 15.97 1.81
C THR A 304 -12.63 15.59 3.22
N ALA A 305 -13.41 16.46 3.85
CA ALA A 305 -14.07 16.15 5.11
C ALA A 305 -15.11 15.03 4.98
N ALA A 306 -15.67 14.77 3.79
CA ALA A 306 -16.61 13.68 3.56
C ALA A 306 -15.88 12.33 3.58
N ALA A 307 -14.80 12.20 2.80
CA ALA A 307 -13.94 11.02 2.80
C ALA A 307 -13.37 10.73 4.20
N ALA A 308 -12.88 11.75 4.91
CA ALA A 308 -12.25 11.59 6.22
C ALA A 308 -13.19 10.98 7.29
N ARG A 309 -14.51 11.18 7.19
CA ARG A 309 -15.48 10.68 8.18
C ARG A 309 -15.56 9.15 8.23
N HIS A 310 -15.17 8.47 7.16
CA HIS A 310 -15.17 7.00 7.08
C HIS A 310 -14.01 6.33 7.84
N TYR A 311 -13.06 7.13 8.36
CA TYR A 311 -11.83 6.62 8.96
C TYR A 311 -11.57 7.23 10.34
N ASP A 312 -10.80 6.51 11.16
CA ASP A 312 -10.29 7.05 12.42
C ASP A 312 -9.14 8.03 12.15
N ASP A 313 -8.22 7.64 11.28
CA ASP A 313 -7.15 8.47 10.73
C ASP A 313 -6.97 8.13 9.24
N ILE A 314 -7.63 8.86 8.34
CA ILE A 314 -7.58 8.58 6.90
C ILE A 314 -6.15 8.60 6.33
N THR A 315 -5.24 9.37 6.91
CA THR A 315 -3.85 9.40 6.44
C THR A 315 -3.19 8.04 6.67
N ARG A 316 -3.31 7.49 7.88
CA ARG A 316 -2.65 6.23 8.25
C ARG A 316 -3.44 4.99 7.82
N ASP A 317 -4.77 5.11 7.74
CA ASP A 317 -5.67 4.00 7.47
C ASP A 317 -5.95 3.79 5.98
N LEU A 318 -5.70 4.80 5.14
CA LEU A 318 -5.95 4.74 3.71
C LEU A 318 -4.78 5.26 2.88
N VAL A 319 -4.36 6.51 3.10
CA VAL A 319 -3.38 7.17 2.21
C VAL A 319 -2.02 6.46 2.25
N GLU A 320 -1.48 6.19 3.43
CA GLU A 320 -0.23 5.45 3.59
C GLU A 320 -0.35 4.04 2.99
N LEU A 321 -1.45 3.33 3.23
CA LEU A 321 -1.69 2.01 2.66
C LEU A 321 -1.70 2.03 1.13
N SER A 322 -2.42 2.97 0.51
CA SER A 322 -2.52 3.08 -0.95
C SER A 322 -1.17 3.39 -1.61
N ILE A 323 -0.34 4.24 -0.99
CA ILE A 323 1.02 4.52 -1.47
C ILE A 323 1.88 3.26 -1.40
N GLU A 324 1.75 2.49 -0.33
CA GLU A 324 2.55 1.28 -0.16
C GLU A 324 2.07 0.10 -1.02
N GLU A 325 0.77 -0.02 -1.29
CA GLU A 325 0.24 -0.95 -2.29
C GLU A 325 0.73 -0.59 -3.70
N ALA A 326 0.82 0.71 -4.03
CA ALA A 326 1.43 1.15 -5.29
C ALA A 326 2.92 0.75 -5.36
N ASN A 327 3.70 1.02 -4.31
CA ASN A 327 5.11 0.61 -4.22
C ASN A 327 5.28 -0.91 -4.30
N GLN A 328 4.38 -1.66 -3.66
CA GLN A 328 4.38 -3.12 -3.73
C GLN A 328 4.09 -3.60 -5.14
N SER A 329 3.17 -2.94 -5.86
CA SER A 329 2.87 -3.28 -7.24
C SER A 329 4.04 -3.06 -8.19
N PHE A 330 4.88 -2.04 -7.95
CA PHE A 330 6.13 -1.83 -8.69
C PHE A 330 7.10 -2.99 -8.46
N ARG A 331 7.35 -3.37 -7.20
CA ARG A 331 8.21 -4.52 -6.85
C ARG A 331 7.71 -5.83 -7.45
N MET A 332 6.42 -6.12 -7.34
CA MET A 332 5.82 -7.33 -7.91
C MET A 332 5.88 -7.35 -9.45
N SER A 333 6.16 -6.21 -10.08
CA SER A 333 6.27 -6.08 -11.53
C SER A 333 7.72 -5.97 -12.02
N GLY A 334 8.71 -6.20 -11.15
CA GLY A 334 10.14 -6.08 -11.47
C GLY A 334 10.57 -4.63 -11.74
N ILE A 335 9.91 -3.66 -11.10
CA ILE A 335 10.23 -2.23 -11.16
C ILE A 335 10.85 -1.84 -9.82
N ASP A 336 12.08 -2.29 -9.59
CA ASP A 336 12.71 -2.18 -8.28
C ASP A 336 13.29 -0.78 -7.99
N ASN A 337 13.55 -0.01 -9.04
CA ASN A 337 14.17 1.31 -8.95
C ASN A 337 13.16 2.46 -8.92
N VAL A 338 11.85 2.21 -8.87
CA VAL A 338 10.82 3.26 -8.80
C VAL A 338 10.01 3.11 -7.52
N ARG A 339 9.80 4.23 -6.81
CA ARG A 339 8.88 4.29 -5.67
C ARG A 339 8.11 5.61 -5.63
N LEU A 340 6.91 5.55 -5.08
CA LEU A 340 6.16 6.69 -4.60
C LEU A 340 6.59 7.03 -3.17
N LYS A 341 6.67 8.33 -2.87
CA LYS A 341 6.89 8.84 -1.52
C LYS A 341 5.81 9.85 -1.17
N LEU A 342 4.99 9.54 -0.18
CA LEU A 342 4.08 10.51 0.41
C LEU A 342 4.90 11.62 1.09
N VAL A 343 4.79 12.85 0.59
CA VAL A 343 5.48 14.02 1.18
C VAL A 343 4.53 14.91 1.98
N ARG A 344 3.22 14.80 1.74
CA ARG A 344 2.18 15.47 2.52
C ARG A 344 0.85 14.77 2.34
N SER A 345 0.12 14.61 3.45
CA SER A 345 -1.31 14.27 3.46
C SER A 345 -2.04 15.33 4.29
N TYR A 346 -3.17 15.85 3.81
CA TYR A 346 -3.94 16.84 4.58
C TYR A 346 -5.41 16.93 4.16
N GLN A 347 -6.26 17.36 5.10
CA GLN A 347 -7.67 17.63 4.82
C GLN A 347 -7.82 18.98 4.12
N SER A 348 -8.42 19.00 2.94
CA SER A 348 -8.83 20.22 2.25
C SER A 348 -10.20 20.70 2.75
N ASP A 349 -10.44 22.01 2.69
CA ASP A 349 -11.75 22.61 2.94
C ASP A 349 -12.72 22.45 1.75
N TYR A 350 -12.26 21.82 0.66
CA TYR A 350 -13.09 21.51 -0.50
C TYR A 350 -14.32 20.69 -0.13
N VAL A 351 -15.49 21.17 -0.56
CA VAL A 351 -16.78 20.48 -0.42
C VAL A 351 -17.13 19.84 -1.75
N GLU A 352 -17.32 18.53 -1.71
CA GLU A 352 -17.63 17.71 -2.88
C GLU A 352 -18.95 18.14 -3.52
N THR A 353 -18.87 18.58 -4.77
CA THR A 353 -20.04 18.89 -5.61
C THR A 353 -19.72 18.54 -7.06
N GLY A 354 -20.70 18.07 -7.82
CA GLY A 354 -20.48 17.66 -9.21
C GLY A 354 -19.96 16.23 -9.32
N THR A 355 -19.14 15.98 -10.33
CA THR A 355 -18.62 14.66 -10.73
C THR A 355 -17.11 14.54 -10.52
N HIS A 356 -16.52 13.35 -10.69
CA HIS A 356 -15.06 13.18 -10.74
C HIS A 356 -14.40 14.08 -11.78
N PHE A 357 -15.04 14.31 -12.94
CA PHE A 357 -14.55 15.26 -13.94
C PHE A 357 -14.45 16.68 -13.36
N ASP A 358 -15.46 17.12 -12.62
CA ASP A 358 -15.42 18.42 -11.94
C ASP A 358 -14.36 18.46 -10.85
N HIS A 359 -14.24 17.39 -10.05
CA HIS A 359 -13.26 17.32 -8.96
C HIS A 359 -11.82 17.40 -9.46
N VAL A 360 -11.47 16.63 -10.49
CA VAL A 360 -10.09 16.59 -11.01
C VAL A 360 -9.70 17.92 -11.64
N TRP A 361 -10.62 18.60 -12.34
CA TRP A 361 -10.33 19.90 -12.93
C TRP A 361 -10.32 21.04 -11.93
N ARG A 362 -11.14 21.00 -10.87
CA ARG A 362 -11.04 21.97 -9.76
C ARG A 362 -9.78 21.79 -8.91
N LEU A 363 -9.19 20.59 -8.94
CA LEU A 363 -7.90 20.31 -8.33
C LEU A 363 -6.73 20.81 -9.20
N ALA A 364 -6.88 20.76 -10.52
CA ALA A 364 -5.82 21.06 -11.48
C ALA A 364 -5.81 22.51 -11.97
N ASP A 365 -6.98 23.13 -12.13
CA ASP A 365 -7.11 24.52 -12.58
C ASP A 365 -6.86 25.49 -11.42
N ARG A 366 -6.26 26.65 -11.74
CA ARG A 366 -5.97 27.72 -10.77
C ARG A 366 -6.99 28.84 -10.89
N GLY A 367 -7.35 29.47 -9.77
CA GLY A 367 -8.16 30.68 -9.76
C GLY A 367 -9.64 30.46 -10.09
N ASP A 368 -10.14 29.23 -9.96
CA ASP A 368 -11.55 28.91 -10.09
C ASP A 368 -12.33 29.10 -8.77
N GLY A 369 -11.61 29.36 -7.67
CA GLY A 369 -12.15 29.59 -6.34
C GLY A 369 -12.52 28.32 -5.58
N MET A 370 -12.16 27.13 -6.09
CA MET A 370 -12.57 25.84 -5.52
C MET A 370 -11.47 25.23 -4.64
N ILE A 371 -10.36 24.75 -5.22
CA ILE A 371 -9.26 24.10 -4.47
C ILE A 371 -7.93 24.85 -4.70
N GLU A 372 -7.84 26.06 -4.17
CA GLU A 372 -6.69 26.94 -4.44
C GLU A 372 -5.43 26.61 -3.63
N ASP A 373 -5.59 25.95 -2.49
CA ASP A 373 -4.50 25.71 -1.54
C ASP A 373 -3.54 24.60 -2.02
N VAL A 374 -4.03 23.69 -2.87
CA VAL A 374 -3.29 22.50 -3.31
C VAL A 374 -2.03 22.85 -4.08
N HIS A 375 -2.06 23.85 -4.96
CA HIS A 375 -0.89 24.22 -5.75
C HIS A 375 0.22 24.77 -4.86
N GLY A 376 -0.14 25.68 -3.93
CA GLY A 376 0.82 26.20 -2.96
C GLY A 376 1.31 25.13 -1.99
N ALA A 377 0.48 24.16 -1.61
CA ALA A 377 0.92 23.00 -0.83
C ALA A 377 1.89 22.11 -1.61
N ARG A 378 1.57 21.80 -2.88
CA ARG A 378 2.37 20.98 -3.81
C ARG A 378 3.74 21.58 -4.04
N ASP A 379 3.82 22.88 -4.33
CA ASP A 379 5.09 23.57 -4.56
C ASP A 379 5.95 23.65 -3.28
N ARG A 380 5.33 23.87 -2.10
CA ARG A 380 6.05 23.96 -0.81
C ARG A 380 6.73 22.66 -0.39
N VAL A 381 6.14 21.52 -0.71
CA VAL A 381 6.70 20.20 -0.35
C VAL A 381 7.39 19.52 -1.54
N GLY A 382 7.43 20.18 -2.69
CA GLY A 382 8.01 19.66 -3.93
C GLY A 382 7.34 18.40 -4.44
N ALA A 383 6.01 18.28 -4.35
CA ALA A 383 5.28 17.09 -4.78
C ALA A 383 5.11 17.04 -6.31
N ASP A 384 5.63 15.99 -6.94
CA ASP A 384 5.53 15.74 -8.38
C ASP A 384 4.10 15.45 -8.82
N VAL A 385 3.31 14.77 -8.00
CA VAL A 385 1.91 14.41 -8.26
C VAL A 385 1.03 14.85 -7.10
N ALA A 386 -0.19 15.33 -7.39
CA ALA A 386 -1.20 15.59 -6.37
C ALA A 386 -2.47 14.76 -6.62
N VAL A 387 -2.96 14.11 -5.57
CA VAL A 387 -4.19 13.29 -5.61
C VAL A 387 -5.21 13.85 -4.63
N LEU A 388 -6.48 13.93 -5.02
CA LEU A 388 -7.61 14.23 -4.13
C LEU A 388 -8.41 12.97 -3.82
N ILE A 389 -8.59 12.65 -2.54
CA ILE A 389 -9.48 11.58 -2.08
C ILE A 389 -10.86 12.14 -1.75
N VAL A 390 -11.90 11.57 -2.36
CA VAL A 390 -13.31 12.01 -2.23
C VAL A 390 -14.26 10.88 -1.82
N ASP A 391 -15.46 11.24 -1.40
CA ASP A 391 -16.61 10.35 -1.19
C ASP A 391 -17.64 10.45 -2.33
N ASP A 392 -17.15 10.25 -3.56
CA ASP A 392 -17.99 10.14 -4.76
C ASP A 392 -17.91 8.73 -5.36
N ALA A 393 -18.92 7.91 -5.08
CA ALA A 393 -19.02 6.51 -5.52
C ALA A 393 -19.50 6.33 -6.98
N ASN A 394 -19.58 7.39 -7.80
CA ASN A 394 -19.93 7.28 -9.23
C ASN A 394 -18.81 6.70 -10.10
N GLY A 395 -17.60 6.58 -9.55
CA GLY A 395 -16.44 5.92 -10.14
C GLY A 395 -15.33 5.76 -9.10
N CYS A 396 -14.31 4.97 -9.41
CA CYS A 396 -13.21 4.73 -8.48
C CYS A 396 -12.10 5.78 -8.59
N GLY A 397 -11.86 6.36 -9.76
CA GLY A 397 -10.93 7.46 -9.93
C GLY A 397 -11.01 8.10 -11.31
N LEU A 398 -10.27 9.19 -11.48
CA LEU A 398 -10.04 9.82 -12.77
C LEU A 398 -8.76 10.66 -12.72
N SER A 399 -7.92 10.51 -13.74
CA SER A 399 -6.75 11.34 -13.96
C SER A 399 -7.06 12.48 -14.93
N THR A 400 -6.33 13.60 -14.80
CA THR A 400 -6.40 14.68 -15.79
C THR A 400 -6.08 14.20 -17.21
N ARG A 401 -5.13 13.28 -17.36
CA ARG A 401 -4.66 12.74 -18.66
C ARG A 401 -3.73 11.54 -18.53
N VAL A 402 -3.57 10.84 -19.66
CA VAL A 402 -2.49 9.89 -19.85
C VAL A 402 -1.20 10.63 -20.22
N ASN A 403 -0.08 10.30 -19.56
CA ASN A 403 1.25 10.90 -19.76
C ASN A 403 1.27 12.41 -19.50
N ALA A 404 0.81 12.79 -18.31
CA ALA A 404 0.65 14.18 -17.89
C ALA A 404 1.97 14.96 -17.84
N ASP A 405 1.93 16.26 -18.11
CA ASP A 405 3.05 17.16 -17.81
C ASP A 405 2.97 17.66 -16.35
N ALA A 406 3.95 18.49 -15.96
CA ALA A 406 4.06 18.97 -14.60
C ALA A 406 2.85 19.81 -14.14
N GLU A 407 2.21 20.54 -15.05
CA GLU A 407 1.07 21.42 -14.73
C GLU A 407 -0.25 20.65 -14.67
N GLU A 408 -0.32 19.45 -15.24
CA GLU A 408 -1.52 18.62 -15.21
C GLU A 408 -1.33 17.30 -14.45
N ALA A 409 -0.30 17.11 -13.63
CA ALA A 409 -0.11 15.87 -12.87
C ALA A 409 -1.03 15.75 -11.63
N PHE A 410 -2.33 15.58 -11.88
CA PHE A 410 -3.40 15.53 -10.88
C PHE A 410 -4.35 14.36 -11.10
N ALA A 411 -4.87 13.79 -10.01
CA ALA A 411 -5.90 12.75 -10.05
C ALA A 411 -6.90 12.89 -8.91
N VAL A 412 -8.10 12.34 -9.09
CA VAL A 412 -9.11 12.17 -8.04
C VAL A 412 -9.42 10.68 -7.84
N VAL A 413 -9.66 10.26 -6.60
CA VAL A 413 -9.93 8.85 -6.26
C VAL A 413 -11.03 8.77 -5.20
N HIS A 414 -11.99 7.87 -5.39
CA HIS A 414 -12.98 7.55 -4.36
C HIS A 414 -12.34 6.75 -3.23
N HIS A 415 -12.55 7.16 -1.97
CA HIS A 415 -11.88 6.57 -0.80
C HIS A 415 -12.09 5.05 -0.70
N GLY A 416 -13.29 4.57 -1.04
CA GLY A 416 -13.64 3.15 -0.99
C GLY A 416 -12.80 2.29 -1.94
N CYS A 417 -12.29 2.87 -3.04
CA CYS A 417 -11.52 2.18 -4.06
C CYS A 417 -10.00 2.38 -3.94
N ALA A 418 -9.54 3.43 -3.23
CA ALA A 418 -8.14 3.88 -3.28
C ALA A 418 -7.12 2.76 -3.02
N ALA A 419 -7.36 1.95 -1.98
CA ALA A 419 -6.56 0.77 -1.65
C ALA A 419 -7.18 -0.52 -2.22
N SER A 420 -8.46 -0.78 -1.92
CA SER A 420 -9.14 -2.06 -2.23
C SER A 420 -9.17 -2.44 -3.72
N MET A 421 -9.17 -1.44 -4.61
CA MET A 421 -9.15 -1.61 -6.06
C MET A 421 -7.86 -1.09 -6.71
N TYR A 422 -6.89 -0.69 -5.89
CA TYR A 422 -5.61 -0.07 -6.26
C TYR A 422 -5.77 1.22 -7.08
N SER A 423 -6.88 1.95 -6.91
CA SER A 423 -7.21 3.10 -7.78
C SER A 423 -6.22 4.24 -7.67
N LEU A 424 -5.61 4.49 -6.49
CA LEU A 424 -4.55 5.50 -6.40
C LEU A 424 -3.34 5.12 -7.29
N ALA A 425 -2.92 3.86 -7.26
CA ALA A 425 -1.83 3.38 -8.11
C ALA A 425 -2.21 3.48 -9.59
N HIS A 426 -3.44 3.08 -9.94
CA HIS A 426 -3.99 3.11 -11.29
C HIS A 426 -3.96 4.53 -11.88
N GLU A 427 -4.50 5.53 -11.18
CA GLU A 427 -4.54 6.91 -11.67
C GLU A 427 -3.13 7.51 -11.83
N ILE A 428 -2.21 7.22 -10.90
CA ILE A 428 -0.81 7.64 -11.05
C ILE A 428 -0.16 6.94 -12.26
N GLY A 429 -0.55 5.70 -12.55
CA GLY A 429 -0.17 4.98 -13.76
C GLY A 429 -0.53 5.77 -15.02
N HIS A 430 -1.76 6.28 -15.11
CA HIS A 430 -2.16 7.16 -16.22
C HIS A 430 -1.26 8.38 -16.34
N LEU A 431 -1.02 9.11 -15.25
CA LEU A 431 -0.15 10.29 -15.26
C LEU A 431 1.28 9.99 -15.76
N ILE A 432 1.80 8.79 -15.47
CA ILE A 432 3.09 8.33 -15.98
C ILE A 432 3.00 8.00 -17.48
N GLY A 433 1.90 7.39 -17.92
CA GLY A 433 1.61 7.10 -19.33
C GLY A 433 0.94 5.75 -19.60
N ALA A 434 0.58 4.99 -18.56
CA ALA A 434 -0.04 3.69 -18.69
C ALA A 434 -1.49 3.81 -19.21
N ARG A 435 -1.91 2.85 -20.03
CA ARG A 435 -3.27 2.77 -20.59
C ARG A 435 -3.97 1.48 -20.20
N HIS A 436 -5.28 1.49 -20.43
CA HIS A 436 -6.12 0.33 -20.23
C HIS A 436 -5.77 -0.81 -21.17
N ASP A 437 -6.36 -1.97 -20.91
CA ASP A 437 -6.25 -3.09 -21.84
C ASP A 437 -6.81 -2.74 -23.24
N PRO A 438 -6.31 -3.37 -24.31
CA PRO A 438 -6.67 -3.01 -25.68
C PRO A 438 -8.14 -3.21 -26.05
N ALA A 439 -8.88 -4.02 -25.28
CA ALA A 439 -10.31 -4.22 -25.52
C ALA A 439 -11.11 -2.96 -25.14
N LEU A 440 -10.64 -2.23 -24.14
CA LEU A 440 -11.25 -1.00 -23.67
C LEU A 440 -10.65 0.25 -24.35
N ASP A 441 -9.33 0.34 -24.42
CA ASP A 441 -8.61 1.47 -25.02
C ASP A 441 -7.68 1.01 -26.14
N SER A 442 -8.03 1.29 -27.39
CA SER A 442 -7.21 0.95 -28.56
C SER A 442 -6.24 2.06 -28.98
N HIS A 443 -6.06 3.12 -28.17
CA HIS A 443 -5.13 4.19 -28.51
C HIS A 443 -3.68 3.76 -28.31
N GLU A 444 -2.86 3.99 -29.32
CA GLU A 444 -1.44 3.63 -29.32
C GLU A 444 -0.53 4.77 -28.82
N GLU A 445 -1.07 5.96 -28.57
CA GLU A 445 -0.30 7.13 -28.13
C GLU A 445 -0.44 7.32 -26.62
N PRO A 446 0.62 7.59 -25.85
CA PRO A 446 1.99 7.86 -26.31
C PRO A 446 2.85 6.61 -26.49
N PHE A 447 2.38 5.44 -26.03
CA PHE A 447 3.12 4.19 -26.11
C PHE A 447 2.22 3.05 -26.58
N ALA A 448 2.46 2.54 -27.81
CA ALA A 448 1.65 1.47 -28.41
C ALA A 448 1.69 0.15 -27.62
N TYR A 449 2.71 -0.02 -26.77
CA TYR A 449 2.88 -1.17 -25.88
C TYR A 449 2.33 -0.92 -24.47
N GLY A 450 1.79 0.27 -24.20
CA GLY A 450 1.45 0.75 -22.86
C GLY A 450 0.09 0.31 -22.35
N HIS A 451 -0.35 -0.90 -22.65
CA HIS A 451 -1.70 -1.36 -22.28
C HIS A 451 -1.72 -2.32 -21.10
N GLY A 452 -2.87 -2.38 -20.42
CA GLY A 452 -3.21 -3.43 -19.47
C GLY A 452 -3.27 -4.82 -20.13
N TYR A 453 -3.18 -5.86 -19.31
CA TYR A 453 -3.30 -7.25 -19.73
C TYR A 453 -4.39 -8.02 -18.97
N VAL A 454 -5.16 -8.80 -19.73
CA VAL A 454 -6.19 -9.73 -19.24
C VAL A 454 -5.78 -11.16 -19.60
N ASN A 455 -5.66 -12.04 -18.62
CA ASN A 455 -5.37 -13.46 -18.85
C ASN A 455 -6.67 -14.28 -18.90
N GLY A 456 -7.32 -14.26 -20.07
CA GLY A 456 -8.61 -14.93 -20.27
C GLY A 456 -9.65 -14.48 -19.24
N LYS A 457 -10.15 -15.43 -18.43
CA LYS A 457 -11.10 -15.16 -17.33
C LYS A 457 -10.48 -15.31 -15.94
N LYS A 458 -9.17 -15.50 -15.84
CA LYS A 458 -8.50 -15.89 -14.58
C LYS A 458 -8.21 -14.68 -13.72
N TRP A 459 -7.53 -13.69 -14.30
CA TRP A 459 -7.09 -12.49 -13.60
C TRP A 459 -6.73 -11.40 -14.62
N ARG A 460 -6.55 -10.18 -14.11
CA ARG A 460 -6.18 -9.00 -14.89
C ARG A 460 -5.16 -8.14 -14.15
N THR A 461 -4.38 -7.38 -14.89
CA THR A 461 -3.35 -6.47 -14.36
C THR A 461 -3.95 -5.12 -13.92
N MET A 462 -3.12 -4.27 -13.30
CA MET A 462 -3.48 -2.98 -12.71
C MET A 462 -4.41 -2.12 -13.58
N MET A 463 -4.07 -1.97 -14.87
CA MET A 463 -4.79 -1.09 -15.80
C MET A 463 -5.94 -1.78 -16.53
N SER A 464 -6.28 -3.02 -16.19
CA SER A 464 -7.30 -3.77 -16.92
C SER A 464 -8.65 -3.78 -16.21
N TYR A 465 -9.71 -3.89 -17.00
CA TYR A 465 -11.09 -3.78 -16.52
C TYR A 465 -11.76 -5.13 -16.30
N LYS A 466 -12.72 -5.17 -15.38
CA LYS A 466 -13.45 -6.41 -15.04
C LYS A 466 -14.30 -6.92 -16.19
N ASP A 467 -14.82 -6.01 -17.01
CA ASP A 467 -15.75 -6.34 -18.09
C ASP A 467 -15.05 -7.12 -19.21
N ALA A 468 -13.75 -6.89 -19.43
CA ALA A 468 -12.94 -7.63 -20.38
C ALA A 468 -12.77 -9.13 -20.02
N CYS A 469 -13.05 -9.52 -18.77
CA CYS A 469 -12.83 -10.88 -18.27
C CYS A 469 -13.99 -11.45 -17.43
N ASN A 470 -15.17 -10.85 -17.49
CA ASN A 470 -16.34 -11.26 -16.71
C ASN A 470 -16.07 -11.31 -15.20
N GLY A 471 -15.50 -10.24 -14.65
CA GLY A 471 -15.35 -10.10 -13.19
C GLY A 471 -14.08 -10.72 -12.59
N CYS A 472 -13.12 -11.16 -13.40
CA CYS A 472 -11.90 -11.80 -12.91
C CYS A 472 -11.12 -10.92 -11.90
N MET A 473 -10.30 -11.51 -11.04
CA MET A 473 -9.57 -10.75 -10.01
C MET A 473 -8.53 -9.78 -10.61
N ARG A 474 -8.42 -8.55 -10.06
CA ARG A 474 -7.31 -7.64 -10.33
C ARG A 474 -6.12 -7.99 -9.43
N LEU A 475 -4.97 -8.22 -10.05
CA LEU A 475 -3.70 -8.41 -9.34
C LEU A 475 -2.97 -7.06 -9.21
N PRO A 476 -2.24 -6.83 -8.09
CA PRO A 476 -1.42 -5.63 -7.91
C PRO A 476 -0.11 -5.74 -8.72
N ILE A 477 -0.22 -5.95 -10.03
CA ILE A 477 0.90 -6.05 -10.96
C ILE A 477 0.61 -5.22 -12.21
N TRP A 478 1.65 -4.61 -12.75
CA TRP A 478 1.65 -3.91 -14.02
C TRP A 478 1.94 -4.92 -15.13
N SER A 479 1.28 -4.75 -16.28
CA SER A 479 1.47 -5.66 -17.40
C SER A 479 2.92 -5.69 -17.85
N SER A 480 3.44 -6.90 -18.07
CA SER A 480 4.80 -7.14 -18.52
C SER A 480 4.97 -8.55 -19.06
N PRO A 481 5.60 -8.76 -20.24
CA PRO A 481 5.88 -10.09 -20.75
C PRO A 481 6.91 -10.85 -19.91
N THR A 482 7.65 -10.19 -19.00
CA THR A 482 8.68 -10.82 -18.15
C THR A 482 8.18 -11.16 -16.75
N VAL A 483 7.03 -10.63 -16.32
CA VAL A 483 6.41 -10.96 -15.04
C VAL A 483 5.62 -12.24 -15.21
N ILE A 484 5.88 -13.26 -14.38
CA ILE A 484 5.27 -14.58 -14.50
C ILE A 484 4.30 -14.82 -13.33
N VAL A 485 3.02 -15.01 -13.64
CA VAL A 485 1.97 -15.38 -12.68
C VAL A 485 1.55 -16.81 -12.96
N LYS A 486 1.76 -17.72 -12.00
CA LYS A 486 1.39 -19.15 -12.13
C LYS A 486 1.89 -19.77 -13.45
N HIS A 487 3.13 -19.49 -13.83
CA HIS A 487 3.80 -19.93 -15.07
C HIS A 487 3.29 -19.29 -16.37
N GLU A 488 2.43 -18.27 -16.30
CA GLU A 488 1.92 -17.53 -17.46
C GLU A 488 2.45 -16.09 -17.43
N PRO A 489 2.88 -15.53 -18.58
CA PRO A 489 3.30 -14.13 -18.63
C PRO A 489 2.14 -13.18 -18.34
N ALA A 490 2.42 -12.09 -17.63
CA ALA A 490 1.48 -11.03 -17.30
C ALA A 490 1.46 -9.88 -18.31
N GLY A 491 1.76 -10.18 -19.56
CA GLY A 491 1.80 -9.19 -20.63
C GLY A 491 2.24 -9.79 -21.95
N ASN A 492 2.31 -8.94 -22.96
CA ASN A 492 2.74 -9.27 -24.31
C ASN A 492 3.34 -8.01 -24.96
N GLU A 493 3.53 -8.02 -26.29
CA GLU A 493 4.11 -6.88 -27.02
C GLU A 493 3.28 -5.60 -26.92
N LEU A 494 1.95 -5.71 -26.83
CA LEU A 494 1.03 -4.57 -26.68
C LEU A 494 0.76 -4.23 -25.21
N ALA A 495 1.04 -5.15 -24.28
CA ALA A 495 0.71 -5.01 -22.87
C ALA A 495 1.97 -5.08 -21.99
N ASN A 496 2.63 -3.94 -21.84
CA ASN A 496 3.86 -3.75 -21.09
C ASN A 496 3.90 -2.40 -20.34
N ASN A 497 2.91 -2.16 -19.47
CA ASN A 497 2.87 -0.99 -18.60
C ASN A 497 4.09 -0.90 -17.66
N ALA A 498 4.71 -2.03 -17.30
CA ALA A 498 5.93 -1.99 -16.50
C ALA A 498 7.08 -1.27 -17.21
N ARG A 499 7.16 -1.39 -18.55
CA ARG A 499 8.11 -0.62 -19.36
C ARG A 499 7.76 0.86 -19.38
N VAL A 500 6.48 1.21 -19.56
CA VAL A 500 6.02 2.61 -19.52
C VAL A 500 6.43 3.27 -18.21
N ILE A 501 6.24 2.60 -17.08
CA ILE A 501 6.61 3.13 -15.77
C ILE A 501 8.12 3.32 -15.65
N ARG A 502 8.92 2.31 -16.04
CA ARG A 502 10.40 2.42 -16.01
C ARG A 502 10.93 3.57 -16.86
N GLU A 503 10.36 3.80 -18.04
CA GLU A 503 10.79 4.87 -18.94
C GLU A 503 10.24 6.25 -18.54
N GLY A 504 9.03 6.31 -17.98
CA GLY A 504 8.31 7.54 -17.65
C GLY A 504 8.54 8.06 -16.23
N ALA A 505 8.94 7.23 -15.27
CA ALA A 505 9.04 7.62 -13.86
C ALA A 505 10.02 8.79 -13.63
N ALA A 506 11.18 8.76 -14.30
CA ALA A 506 12.18 9.82 -14.15
C ALA A 506 11.68 11.19 -14.67
N ARG A 507 10.83 11.19 -15.69
CA ARG A 507 10.17 12.40 -16.21
C ARG A 507 9.24 13.00 -15.16
N VAL A 508 8.40 12.16 -14.56
CA VAL A 508 7.44 12.58 -13.52
C VAL A 508 8.15 13.05 -12.25
N ALA A 509 9.18 12.34 -11.80
CA ALA A 509 9.98 12.68 -10.62
C ALA A 509 10.80 13.99 -10.74
N ARG A 510 10.67 14.71 -11.86
CA ARG A 510 11.28 16.02 -12.11
C ARG A 510 10.26 17.15 -12.24
N PHE A 511 8.98 16.89 -11.99
CA PHE A 511 7.93 17.90 -12.11
C PHE A 511 8.06 19.00 -11.07
N ARG A 512 8.56 18.68 -9.88
CA ARG A 512 8.88 19.68 -8.87
C ARG A 512 10.29 19.43 -8.32
N LYS A 513 10.96 20.52 -7.93
CA LYS A 513 12.28 20.44 -7.28
C LYS A 513 12.09 20.13 -5.81
N ASP A 514 12.94 19.28 -5.25
CA ASP A 514 13.00 19.06 -3.80
C ASP A 514 13.37 20.39 -3.10
N PRO A 515 12.53 20.93 -2.20
CA PRO A 515 12.81 22.15 -1.47
C PRO A 515 14.16 22.11 -0.72
N ALA A 516 14.60 20.94 -0.27
CA ALA A 516 15.89 20.76 0.41
C ALA A 516 17.08 21.04 -0.53
N THR A 517 16.95 20.71 -1.82
CA THR A 517 17.98 21.00 -2.83
C THR A 517 17.91 22.44 -3.34
N ALA A 518 16.71 23.03 -3.40
CA ALA A 518 16.52 24.43 -3.78
C ALA A 518 17.13 25.41 -2.76
N GLY A 519 17.03 25.09 -1.47
CA GLY A 519 17.65 25.89 -0.39
C GLY A 519 19.18 25.89 -0.43
N GLN A 520 19.81 24.78 -0.81
CA GLN A 520 21.28 24.68 -0.91
C GLN A 520 21.83 25.41 -2.14
N ALA A 521 21.12 25.40 -3.28
CA ALA A 521 21.50 26.17 -4.46
C ALA A 521 21.45 27.69 -4.21
N SER A 522 20.49 28.16 -3.42
CA SER A 522 20.38 29.58 -3.02
C SER A 522 21.45 30.01 -1.99
N ALA A 523 21.90 29.08 -1.14
CA ALA A 523 22.99 29.31 -0.20
C ALA A 523 24.37 29.38 -0.90
N LEU A 524 24.55 28.64 -2.01
CA LEU A 524 25.79 28.65 -2.78
C LEU A 524 25.94 29.90 -3.67
N THR A 525 24.83 30.49 -4.14
CA THR A 525 24.87 31.75 -4.90
C THR A 525 25.01 33.00 -4.04
N SER A 526 24.59 32.94 -2.77
CA SER A 526 24.77 34.05 -1.79
C SER A 526 26.14 34.05 -1.09
N GLY A 527 26.94 32.99 -1.25
CA GLY A 527 28.30 32.87 -0.72
C GLY A 527 29.41 33.36 -1.65
N ALA A 528 29.08 33.76 -2.90
CA ALA A 528 30.05 34.23 -3.89
C ALA A 528 30.21 35.77 -3.96
N ASP A 529 29.40 36.52 -3.21
CA ASP A 529 29.44 37.99 -3.09
C ASP A 529 29.83 38.43 -1.67
N ARG A 530 30.94 37.92 -1.13
CA ARG A 530 31.60 38.50 0.07
C ARG A 530 33.12 38.52 -0.06
#